data_AF-X1NIP2-F1
#
_entry.id   AF-X1NIP2-F1
#
_cell.length_a   1.000
_cell.length_b   1.000
_cell.length_c   1.000
_cell.angle_alpha   90.00
_cell.angle_beta   90.00
_cell.angle_gamma   90.00
#
_symmetry.space_group_name_H-M   'P 1'
#
loop_
_entity.id
_entity.type
_entity.pdbx_description
1 polymer ?
#
loop_
_entity_poly.entity_id
_entity_poly.type
_entity_poly.pdbx_seq_one_letter_code
_entity_poly.pdbx_strand_id
1 'polypeptide(L)'
;VTPGRTEDYKLGIQNPKRDWAEEAKASEANYKAGVDAAQAKGLFVKGIEVAGTAKWREKALKKGPGRFAEGVYIAGPDFEKGFARFHAAIERVDLGPKFPKRDPRNLARVKAVVDALITEKVK
;
A
#
# COMPACT_ATOMS: atom_id res chain seq x y z
N VAL A 1 -21.72 -15.04 -19.40
CA VAL A 1 -20.59 -15.43 -20.27
C VAL A 1 -19.37 -16.00 -19.53
N THR A 2 -19.36 -16.12 -18.20
CA THR A 2 -18.17 -16.45 -17.40
C THR A 2 -18.23 -17.61 -16.38
N PRO A 3 -19.30 -18.41 -16.18
CA PRO A 3 -19.32 -19.43 -15.12
C PRO A 3 -18.12 -20.40 -15.09
N GLY A 4 -17.55 -20.79 -16.24
CA GLY A 4 -16.34 -21.64 -16.30
C GLY A 4 -15.00 -20.92 -16.11
N ARG A 5 -14.97 -19.58 -16.26
CA ARG A 5 -13.73 -18.79 -16.24
C ARG A 5 -13.20 -18.49 -14.85
N THR A 6 -14.02 -18.67 -13.81
CA THR A 6 -13.58 -18.52 -12.41
C THR A 6 -12.57 -19.60 -12.04
N GLU A 7 -12.81 -20.84 -12.47
CA GLU A 7 -11.88 -21.93 -12.21
C GLU A 7 -10.61 -21.81 -13.08
N ASP A 8 -10.74 -21.42 -14.36
CA ASP A 8 -9.57 -21.10 -15.20
C ASP A 8 -8.69 -19.99 -14.57
N TYR A 9 -9.33 -18.96 -14.00
CA TYR A 9 -8.63 -17.88 -13.31
C TYR A 9 -7.86 -18.39 -12.09
N LYS A 10 -8.48 -19.24 -11.25
CA LYS A 10 -7.80 -19.85 -10.09
C LYS A 10 -6.63 -20.74 -10.52
N LEU A 11 -6.86 -21.61 -11.50
CA LEU A 11 -5.84 -22.52 -12.03
C LEU A 11 -4.65 -21.75 -12.61
N GLY A 12 -4.91 -20.66 -13.33
CA GLY A 12 -3.86 -19.80 -13.89
C GLY A 12 -3.02 -19.08 -12.83
N ILE A 13 -3.59 -18.75 -11.67
CA ILE A 13 -2.85 -18.18 -10.53
C ILE A 13 -2.02 -19.26 -9.83
N GLN A 14 -2.58 -20.45 -9.64
CA GLN A 14 -1.92 -21.55 -8.93
C GLN A 14 -0.80 -22.20 -9.76
N ASN A 15 -0.94 -22.21 -11.10
CA ASN A 15 -0.01 -22.84 -12.02
C ASN A 15 0.30 -21.91 -13.19
N PRO A 16 0.98 -20.77 -12.94
CA PRO A 16 1.23 -19.80 -13.99
C PRO A 16 2.26 -20.37 -14.98
N LYS A 17 2.07 -20.11 -16.28
CA LYS A 17 3.03 -20.53 -17.32
C LYS A 17 4.41 -19.86 -17.17
N ARG A 18 4.44 -18.69 -16.52
CA ARG A 18 5.64 -17.93 -16.16
C ARG A 18 5.42 -17.35 -14.77
N ASP A 19 6.45 -17.39 -13.93
CA ASP A 19 6.35 -16.82 -12.59
C ASP A 19 6.09 -15.31 -12.66
N TRP A 20 5.16 -14.84 -11.82
CA TRP A 20 4.79 -13.43 -11.82
C TRP A 20 5.92 -12.53 -11.33
N ALA A 21 6.64 -12.93 -10.28
CA ALA A 21 7.67 -12.09 -9.66
C ALA A 21 8.91 -12.01 -10.54
N GLU A 22 9.32 -13.10 -11.18
CA GLU A 22 10.43 -13.14 -12.14
C GLU A 22 10.16 -12.26 -13.35
N GLU A 23 9.02 -12.44 -14.03
CA GLU A 23 8.68 -11.66 -15.22
C GLU A 23 8.47 -10.18 -14.88
N ALA A 24 7.83 -9.87 -13.74
CA ALA A 24 7.64 -8.49 -13.30
C ALA A 24 8.98 -7.78 -13.09
N LYS A 25 9.95 -8.43 -12.44
CA LYS A 25 11.30 -7.87 -12.25
C LYS A 25 12.03 -7.70 -13.58
N ALA A 26 11.97 -8.69 -14.47
CA ALA A 26 12.58 -8.60 -15.80
C ALA A 26 12.00 -7.43 -16.63
N SER A 27 10.78 -7.01 -16.34
CA SER A 27 10.08 -5.92 -17.04
C SER A 27 10.40 -4.51 -16.54
N GLU A 28 11.23 -4.34 -15.52
CA GLU A 28 11.47 -3.04 -14.85
C GLU A 28 11.83 -1.91 -15.82
N ALA A 29 12.76 -2.15 -16.74
CA ALA A 29 13.16 -1.16 -17.75
C ALA A 29 11.99 -0.75 -18.66
N ASN A 30 11.16 -1.72 -19.08
CA ASN A 30 9.98 -1.46 -19.91
C ASN A 30 8.91 -0.68 -19.15
N TYR A 31 8.70 -1.02 -17.88
CA TYR A 31 7.79 -0.29 -17.00
C TYR A 31 8.21 1.18 -16.89
N LYS A 32 9.48 1.44 -16.60
CA LYS A 32 10.02 2.80 -16.50
C LYS A 32 9.80 3.59 -17.79
N ALA A 33 10.23 3.05 -18.93
CA ALA A 33 10.08 3.71 -20.22
C ALA A 33 8.61 4.05 -20.54
N GLY A 34 7.69 3.14 -20.24
CA GLY A 34 6.26 3.34 -20.43
C GLY A 34 5.67 4.42 -19.52
N VAL A 35 6.02 4.42 -18.23
CA VAL A 35 5.57 5.43 -17.27
C VAL A 35 6.11 6.82 -17.64
N ASP A 36 7.39 6.93 -17.98
CA ASP A 36 8.00 8.20 -18.38
C ASP A 36 7.32 8.77 -19.62
N ALA A 37 7.06 7.94 -20.64
CA ALA A 37 6.37 8.36 -21.84
C ALA A 37 4.92 8.79 -21.58
N ALA A 38 4.20 8.08 -20.69
CA ALA A 38 2.84 8.45 -20.31
C ALA A 38 2.80 9.76 -19.51
N GLN A 39 3.76 9.96 -18.61
CA GLN A 39 3.92 11.18 -17.84
C GLN A 39 4.25 12.38 -18.74
N ALA A 40 5.20 12.23 -19.66
CA ALA A 40 5.57 13.26 -20.64
C ALA A 40 4.37 13.70 -21.50
N LYS A 41 3.46 12.78 -21.80
CA LYS A 41 2.23 13.04 -22.57
C LYS A 41 1.05 13.54 -21.71
N GLY A 42 1.23 13.63 -20.39
CA GLY A 42 0.19 14.05 -19.45
C GLY A 42 -1.02 13.10 -19.40
N LEU A 43 -0.82 11.81 -19.68
CA LEU A 43 -1.94 10.87 -19.84
C LEU A 43 -2.73 10.62 -18.55
N PHE A 44 -2.07 10.74 -17.39
CA PHE A 44 -2.72 10.56 -16.10
C PHE A 44 -3.86 11.57 -15.88
N VAL A 45 -3.57 12.86 -16.04
CA VAL A 45 -4.55 13.94 -15.85
C VAL A 45 -5.67 13.83 -16.88
N LYS A 46 -5.32 13.59 -18.16
CA LYS A 46 -6.31 13.37 -19.23
C LYS A 46 -7.25 12.20 -18.91
N GLY A 47 -6.72 11.12 -18.36
CA GLY A 47 -7.51 9.96 -17.92
C GLY A 47 -8.48 10.31 -16.77
N ILE A 48 -8.04 11.15 -15.82
CA ILE A 48 -8.89 11.65 -14.74
C ILE A 48 -10.01 12.52 -15.30
N GLU A 49 -9.72 13.42 -16.22
CA GLU A 49 -10.70 14.29 -16.86
C GLU A 49 -11.78 13.47 -17.58
N VAL A 50 -11.38 12.43 -18.31
CA VAL A 50 -12.29 11.51 -19.00
C VAL A 50 -13.14 10.69 -18.03
N ALA A 51 -12.56 10.22 -16.92
CA ALA A 51 -13.31 9.43 -15.95
C ALA A 51 -14.27 10.30 -15.13
N GLY A 52 -13.81 11.47 -14.70
CA GLY A 52 -14.47 12.34 -13.74
C GLY A 52 -14.77 11.66 -12.41
N THR A 53 -15.36 12.42 -11.49
CA THR A 53 -15.78 11.92 -10.17
C THR A 53 -16.87 10.85 -10.28
N ALA A 54 -17.76 10.95 -11.27
CA ALA A 54 -18.93 10.07 -11.39
C ALA A 54 -18.54 8.62 -11.64
N LYS A 55 -17.64 8.36 -12.61
CA LYS A 55 -17.19 7.00 -12.93
C LYS A 55 -16.44 6.36 -11.76
N TRP A 56 -15.58 7.13 -11.09
CA TRP A 56 -14.89 6.66 -9.89
C TRP A 56 -15.90 6.28 -8.80
N ARG A 57 -16.84 7.18 -8.47
CA ARG A 57 -17.84 6.96 -7.41
C ARG A 57 -18.67 5.72 -7.69
N GLU A 58 -19.17 5.56 -8.91
CA GLU A 58 -19.98 4.40 -9.29
C GLU A 58 -19.20 3.08 -9.12
N LYS A 59 -17.96 3.01 -9.64
CA LYS A 59 -17.16 1.77 -9.57
C LYS A 59 -16.66 1.48 -8.17
N ALA A 60 -16.26 2.50 -7.42
CA ALA A 60 -15.83 2.37 -6.03
C ALA A 60 -16.97 1.85 -5.16
N LEU A 61 -18.18 2.39 -5.27
CA LEU A 61 -19.34 1.93 -4.49
C LEU A 61 -19.79 0.52 -4.89
N LYS A 62 -19.76 0.17 -6.19
CA LYS A 62 -20.19 -1.16 -6.65
C LYS A 62 -19.24 -2.30 -6.29
N LYS A 63 -17.93 -2.04 -6.19
CA LYS A 63 -16.91 -3.10 -6.00
C LYS A 63 -16.12 -2.97 -4.70
N GLY A 64 -15.94 -1.75 -4.22
CA GLY A 64 -15.05 -1.40 -3.11
C GLY A 64 -15.48 -2.02 -1.78
N PRO A 65 -16.74 -1.86 -1.32
CA PRO A 65 -17.13 -2.33 0.01
C PRO A 65 -16.84 -3.81 0.26
N GLY A 66 -17.20 -4.68 -0.70
CA GLY A 66 -16.93 -6.11 -0.60
C GLY A 66 -15.43 -6.43 -0.58
N ARG A 67 -14.67 -5.87 -1.52
CA ARG A 67 -13.21 -6.07 -1.62
C ARG A 67 -12.44 -5.53 -0.41
N PHE A 68 -12.92 -4.43 0.17
CA PHE A 68 -12.29 -3.81 1.33
C PHE A 68 -12.41 -4.71 2.56
N ALA A 69 -13.62 -5.18 2.88
CA ALA A 69 -13.83 -6.05 4.04
C ALA A 69 -13.02 -7.34 3.93
N GLU A 70 -13.16 -8.07 2.81
CA GLU A 70 -12.43 -9.32 2.57
C GLU A 70 -10.90 -9.10 2.58
N GLY A 71 -10.43 -8.05 1.89
CA GLY A 71 -9.02 -7.72 1.83
C GLY A 71 -8.41 -7.39 3.20
N VAL A 72 -9.14 -6.68 4.06
CA VAL A 72 -8.69 -6.36 5.43
C VAL A 72 -8.52 -7.64 6.25
N TYR A 73 -9.46 -8.59 6.17
CA TYR A 73 -9.34 -9.85 6.89
C TYR A 73 -8.14 -10.69 6.42
N ILE A 74 -7.93 -10.78 5.10
CA ILE A 74 -6.82 -11.53 4.52
C ILE A 74 -5.47 -10.88 4.88
N ALA A 75 -5.39 -9.56 4.89
CA ALA A 75 -4.14 -8.82 5.09
C ALA A 75 -3.67 -8.74 6.55
N GLY A 76 -4.45 -9.21 7.53
CA GLY A 76 -4.13 -9.12 8.95
C GLY A 76 -2.74 -9.64 9.32
N PRO A 77 -2.40 -10.90 8.99
CA PRO A 77 -1.07 -11.46 9.28
C PRO A 77 0.08 -10.73 8.59
N ASP A 78 -0.11 -10.28 7.34
CA ASP A 78 0.90 -9.52 6.61
C ASP A 78 1.12 -8.13 7.23
N PHE A 79 0.05 -7.48 7.68
CA PHE A 79 0.14 -6.23 8.42
C PHE A 79 0.89 -6.42 9.73
N GLU A 80 0.54 -7.44 10.52
CA GLU A 80 1.22 -7.76 11.78
C GLU A 80 2.72 -7.98 11.55
N LYS A 81 3.08 -8.82 10.59
CA LYS A 81 4.48 -9.10 10.22
C LYS A 81 5.20 -7.84 9.74
N GLY A 82 4.58 -7.04 8.87
CA GLY A 82 5.17 -5.82 8.34
C GLY A 82 5.33 -4.71 9.38
N PHE A 83 4.40 -4.64 10.34
CA PHE A 83 4.42 -3.66 11.42
C PHE A 83 5.32 -4.07 12.59
N ALA A 84 5.57 -5.36 12.79
CA ALA A 84 6.32 -5.90 13.93
C ALA A 84 7.66 -5.16 14.18
N ARG A 85 8.41 -4.83 13.13
CA ARG A 85 9.69 -4.09 13.28
C ARG A 85 9.50 -2.68 13.82
N PHE A 86 8.43 -2.00 13.41
CA PHE A 86 8.09 -0.66 13.89
C PHE A 86 7.54 -0.70 15.31
N HIS A 87 6.72 -1.70 15.63
CA HIS A 87 6.28 -1.94 17.00
C HIS A 87 7.47 -2.11 17.94
N ALA A 88 8.42 -2.99 17.58
CA ALA A 88 9.62 -3.21 18.37
C ALA A 88 10.53 -1.97 18.43
N ALA A 89 10.53 -1.12 17.41
CA ALA A 89 11.25 0.15 17.44
C ALA A 89 10.62 1.12 18.46
N ILE A 90 9.29 1.26 18.47
CA ILE A 90 8.54 2.09 19.42
C ILE A 90 8.74 1.60 20.86
N GLU A 91 8.65 0.28 21.08
CA GLU A 91 8.75 -0.33 22.40
C GLU A 91 10.10 -0.05 23.09
N ARG A 92 11.16 0.13 22.31
CA ARG A 92 12.50 0.46 22.82
C ARG A 92 12.72 1.95 23.06
N VAL A 93 11.78 2.83 22.67
CA VAL A 93 11.96 4.28 22.81
C VAL A 93 11.89 4.67 24.29
N ASP A 94 12.98 5.26 24.79
CA ASP A 94 12.91 6.04 26.03
C ASP A 94 12.25 7.39 25.75
N LEU A 95 11.08 7.60 26.34
CA LEU A 95 10.32 8.84 26.21
C LEU A 95 10.80 9.93 27.18
N GLY A 96 11.73 9.62 28.08
CA GLY A 96 12.17 10.53 29.14
C GLY A 96 11.05 10.88 30.15
N PRO A 97 11.25 11.93 30.97
CA PRO A 97 10.27 12.33 31.97
C PRO A 97 8.98 12.88 31.33
N LYS A 98 7.85 12.71 32.03
CA LYS A 98 6.58 13.32 31.68
C LYS A 98 6.38 14.59 32.51
N PHE A 99 6.14 15.71 31.84
CA PHE A 99 5.92 17.02 32.46
C PHE A 99 4.43 17.31 32.66
N PRO A 100 4.04 18.35 33.44
CA PRO A 100 2.63 18.71 33.65
C PRO A 100 1.83 18.81 32.35
N LYS A 101 0.51 18.61 32.45
CA LYS A 101 -0.40 18.68 31.30
C LYS A 101 -0.19 20.00 30.55
N ARG A 102 -0.07 19.92 29.21
CA ARG A 102 0.21 21.05 28.29
C ARG A 102 1.58 21.70 28.40
N ASP A 103 2.51 21.14 29.19
CA ASP A 103 3.90 21.59 29.15
C ASP A 103 4.50 21.31 27.75
N PRO A 104 5.09 22.31 27.08
CA PRO A 104 5.60 22.16 25.71
C PRO A 104 6.70 21.10 25.60
N ARG A 105 7.44 20.82 26.68
CA ARG A 105 8.49 19.78 26.68
C ARG A 105 7.95 18.37 26.45
N ASN A 106 6.66 18.14 26.72
CA ASN A 106 6.04 16.84 26.40
C ASN A 106 6.01 16.54 24.89
N LEU A 107 6.16 17.55 24.01
CA LEU A 107 6.27 17.33 22.57
C LEU A 107 7.54 16.55 22.18
N ALA A 108 8.61 16.64 22.99
CA ALA A 108 9.83 15.86 22.77
C ALA A 108 9.57 14.35 22.79
N ARG A 109 8.56 13.90 23.55
CA ARG A 109 8.14 12.49 23.61
C ARG A 109 7.56 12.02 22.29
N VAL A 110 6.75 12.86 21.62
CA VAL A 110 6.21 12.57 20.29
C VAL A 110 7.34 12.52 19.27
N LYS A 111 8.26 13.50 19.34
CA LYS A 111 9.43 13.53 18.46
C LYS A 111 10.26 12.25 18.57
N ALA A 112 10.53 11.76 19.78
CA ALA A 112 11.31 10.54 19.99
C ALA A 112 10.68 9.30 19.31
N VAL A 113 9.35 9.16 19.39
CA VAL A 113 8.63 8.07 18.68
C VAL A 113 8.75 8.22 17.16
N VAL A 114 8.57 9.43 16.64
CA VAL A 114 8.68 9.70 15.20
C VAL A 114 10.09 9.45 14.68
N ASP A 115 11.11 9.90 15.40
CA ASP A 115 12.53 9.67 15.05
C ASP A 115 12.84 8.17 14.97
N ALA A 116 12.32 7.37 15.91
CA ALA A 116 12.48 5.91 15.90
C ALA A 116 11.81 5.26 14.68
N LEU A 117 10.60 5.69 14.33
CA LEU A 117 9.88 5.19 13.15
C LEU A 117 10.59 5.56 11.83
N ILE A 118 11.10 6.79 11.72
CA ILE A 118 11.86 7.23 10.54
C ILE A 118 13.14 6.41 10.41
N THR A 119 13.87 6.25 11.51
CA THR A 119 15.11 5.46 11.54
C THR A 119 14.85 4.03 11.07
N GLU A 120 13.77 3.38 11.53
CA GLU A 120 13.42 2.02 11.11
C GLU A 120 12.94 1.93 9.65
N LYS A 121 12.34 2.99 9.11
CA LYS A 121 11.87 3.02 7.71
C LYS A 121 13.01 3.12 6.70
N VAL A 122 14.09 3.83 7.05
CA VAL A 122 15.20 4.18 6.14
C VAL A 122 16.33 3.15 6.14
N LYS A 123 16.43 2.30 7.17
CA LYS A 123 17.28 1.10 7.16
C LYS A 123 16.90 0.16 6.02
#